data_AF-A0A950LNA5-F1
#
_entry.id   AF-A0A950LNA5-F1
#
_cell.length_a   1.000
_cell.length_b   1.000
_cell.length_c   1.000
_cell.angle_alpha   90.00
_cell.angle_beta   90.00
_cell.angle_gamma   90.00
#
_symmetry.space_group_name_H-M   'P 1'
#
loop_
_entity.id
_entity.type
_entity.pdbx_description
1 polymer ?
#
loop_
_entity_poly.entity_id
_entity_poly.type
_entity_poly.pdbx_seq_one_letter_code
_entity_poly.pdbx_strand_id
1 'polypeptide(L)'
;SWKYYAPGASTDPHGSIWTAPNAIQHICEPTQAIGGDCAGPDWMNNVDLKPSDVLTDIMNCNLRGLSWVIPIGQNSDHAGGLHSTGGPSWVASIVDAIGLDTKCEAGNGYWSDTAIVITWDDWGGWYDHETPTILGGNQGDYQYGFRVPLIVVSAFTQKGYVDNGRQDFGSILRFIEGTFQLPGGKGALGFSDARSTDDLSGFFKFGQLPRPFMKITAAFTADYFIKDSRSPEPPDND
;
A
#
# COMPACT_ATOMS: atom_id res chain seq x y z
N SER A 1 4.40 11.48 9.81
CA SER A 1 4.03 12.06 8.50
C SER A 1 3.46 10.95 7.64
N TRP A 2 2.59 11.26 6.69
CA TRP A 2 2.00 10.27 5.79
C TRP A 2 1.99 10.78 4.35
N LYS A 3 1.93 9.87 3.37
CA LYS A 3 1.67 10.20 1.97
C LYS A 3 0.86 9.08 1.31
N TYR A 4 0.03 9.43 0.35
CA TYR A 4 -0.85 8.52 -0.37
C TYR A 4 -0.65 8.73 -1.86
N TYR A 5 0.00 7.78 -2.51
CA TYR A 5 0.29 7.77 -3.93
C TYR A 5 -0.78 6.92 -4.63
N ALA A 6 -1.59 7.54 -5.47
CA ALA A 6 -2.69 6.88 -6.17
C ALA A 6 -2.89 7.50 -7.54
N PRO A 7 -3.45 6.78 -8.52
CA PRO A 7 -3.67 7.35 -9.84
C PRO A 7 -4.82 8.37 -9.81
N GLY A 8 -4.59 9.57 -10.35
CA GLY A 8 -5.66 10.35 -10.94
C GLY A 8 -6.11 9.65 -12.22
N ALA A 9 -7.39 9.30 -12.37
CA ALA A 9 -7.86 8.64 -13.59
C ALA A 9 -8.18 9.68 -14.68
N SER A 10 -8.04 9.32 -15.96
CA SER A 10 -8.43 10.22 -17.06
C SER A 10 -9.92 10.61 -17.04
N THR A 11 -10.77 9.73 -16.52
CA THR A 11 -12.22 9.95 -16.31
C THR A 11 -12.55 10.54 -14.94
N ASP A 12 -11.59 10.53 -14.01
CA ASP A 12 -11.73 11.11 -12.67
C ASP A 12 -10.40 11.75 -12.24
N PRO A 13 -10.16 13.01 -12.64
CA PRO A 13 -8.93 13.71 -12.33
C PRO A 13 -8.80 14.02 -10.83
N HIS A 14 -9.83 13.77 -10.03
CA HIS A 14 -9.86 14.01 -8.59
C HIS A 14 -9.44 12.79 -7.78
N GLY A 15 -9.06 11.70 -8.45
CA GLY A 15 -8.72 10.43 -7.83
C GLY A 15 -9.93 9.50 -7.87
N SER A 16 -9.74 8.33 -8.47
CA SER A 16 -10.77 7.31 -8.66
C SER A 16 -11.35 6.80 -7.33
N ILE A 17 -12.35 5.90 -7.36
CA ILE A 17 -12.86 5.18 -6.17
C ILE A 17 -11.76 4.50 -5.34
N TRP A 18 -10.58 4.31 -5.96
CA TRP A 18 -9.35 3.76 -5.41
C TRP A 18 -8.50 4.74 -4.58
N THR A 19 -8.85 6.02 -4.55
CA THR A 19 -8.16 7.06 -3.78
C THR A 19 -8.89 7.31 -2.47
N ALA A 20 -8.78 6.38 -1.51
CA ALA A 20 -9.50 6.42 -0.23
C ALA A 20 -9.54 7.79 0.50
N PRO A 21 -8.50 8.65 0.48
CA PRO A 21 -8.58 10.00 1.04
C PRO A 21 -9.71 10.88 0.51
N ASN A 22 -10.25 10.61 -0.69
CA ASN A 22 -11.35 11.39 -1.28
C ASN A 22 -12.67 11.18 -0.54
N ALA A 23 -12.84 10.04 0.14
CA ALA A 23 -14.01 9.70 0.93
C ALA A 23 -13.96 10.28 2.35
N ILE A 24 -12.84 10.92 2.74
CA ILE A 24 -12.60 11.42 4.09
C ILE A 24 -12.75 12.94 4.10
N GLN A 25 -13.88 13.44 4.61
CA GLN A 25 -14.28 14.86 4.52
C GLN A 25 -13.26 15.86 5.08
N HIS A 26 -12.52 15.50 6.15
CA HIS A 26 -11.52 16.41 6.73
C HIS A 26 -10.18 16.39 5.96
N ILE A 27 -9.98 15.42 5.06
CA ILE A 27 -8.83 15.35 4.16
C ILE A 27 -9.21 16.00 2.84
N CYS A 28 -10.25 15.47 2.19
CA CYS A 28 -10.85 16.03 0.99
C CYS A 28 -11.95 17.03 1.37
N GLU A 29 -11.58 18.30 1.54
CA GLU A 29 -12.56 19.40 1.64
C GLU A 29 -13.03 19.78 0.22
N PRO A 30 -14.28 19.47 -0.16
CA PRO A 30 -14.71 19.64 -1.55
C PRO A 30 -14.99 21.12 -1.86
N THR A 31 -14.55 21.58 -3.03
CA THR A 31 -14.80 22.97 -3.49
C THR A 31 -16.27 23.26 -3.80
N GLN A 32 -17.08 22.21 -4.04
CA GLN A 32 -18.51 22.29 -4.36
C GLN A 32 -19.25 21.08 -3.78
N ALA A 33 -20.57 21.18 -3.61
CA ALA A 33 -21.38 20.11 -3.00
C ALA A 33 -21.42 18.81 -3.83
N ILE A 34 -21.29 18.90 -5.16
CA ILE A 34 -21.27 17.77 -6.09
C ILE A 34 -20.24 18.08 -7.18
N GLY A 35 -19.35 17.14 -7.47
CA GLY A 35 -18.36 17.24 -8.56
C GLY A 35 -17.30 18.33 -8.35
N GLY A 36 -17.01 18.70 -7.10
CA GLY A 36 -15.93 19.62 -6.77
C GLY A 36 -14.62 18.90 -6.43
N ASP A 37 -13.50 19.57 -6.68
CA ASP A 37 -12.16 19.09 -6.35
C ASP A 37 -11.94 19.03 -4.83
N CYS A 38 -11.08 18.12 -4.39
CA CYS A 38 -10.55 18.11 -3.04
C CYS A 38 -9.51 19.24 -2.86
N ALA A 39 -9.80 20.21 -2.00
CA ALA A 39 -8.93 21.37 -1.73
C ALA A 39 -8.44 21.45 -0.27
N GLY A 40 -8.71 20.41 0.53
CA GLY A 40 -8.32 20.36 1.93
C GLY A 40 -6.79 20.40 2.11
N PRO A 41 -6.26 21.04 3.17
CA PRO A 41 -4.82 21.10 3.40
C PRO A 41 -4.16 19.72 3.48
N ASP A 42 -4.81 18.74 4.12
CA ASP A 42 -4.28 17.39 4.23
C ASP A 42 -4.23 16.68 2.88
N TRP A 43 -5.22 16.89 2.02
CA TRP A 43 -5.20 16.42 0.64
C TRP A 43 -4.02 17.02 -0.12
N MET A 44 -3.93 18.34 -0.17
CA MET A 44 -2.91 19.06 -0.95
C MET A 44 -1.48 18.74 -0.53
N ASN A 45 -1.27 18.39 0.74
CA ASN A 45 0.07 18.11 1.28
C ASN A 45 0.47 16.63 1.20
N ASN A 46 -0.50 15.71 1.16
CA ASN A 46 -0.22 14.28 1.37
C ASN A 46 -0.82 13.36 0.31
N VAL A 47 -1.67 13.83 -0.60
CA VAL A 47 -2.24 13.01 -1.68
C VAL A 47 -1.52 13.35 -2.99
N ASP A 48 -0.95 12.34 -3.61
CA ASP A 48 -0.16 12.43 -4.83
C ASP A 48 -0.84 11.61 -5.92
N LEU A 49 -1.39 12.30 -6.92
CA LEU A 49 -2.15 11.67 -8.00
C LEU A 49 -1.26 11.08 -9.12
N LYS A 50 0.06 11.04 -8.90
CA LYS A 50 1.05 10.45 -9.80
C LYS A 50 1.85 9.38 -9.06
N PRO A 51 1.41 8.11 -9.07
CA PRO A 51 2.01 7.06 -8.25
C PRO A 51 3.52 6.90 -8.41
N SER A 52 4.05 7.08 -9.62
CA SER A 52 5.49 6.95 -9.90
C SER A 52 6.36 7.96 -9.16
N ASP A 53 5.79 9.03 -8.62
CA ASP A 53 6.53 10.00 -7.80
C ASP A 53 7.03 9.37 -6.49
N VAL A 54 6.47 8.23 -6.03
CA VAL A 54 7.05 7.46 -4.92
C VAL A 54 8.50 7.06 -5.17
N LEU A 55 8.83 6.68 -6.41
CA LEU A 55 10.19 6.30 -6.78
C LEU A 55 11.13 7.50 -6.71
N THR A 56 10.66 8.67 -7.15
CA THR A 56 11.43 9.91 -7.03
C THR A 56 11.55 10.39 -5.59
N ASP A 57 10.53 10.19 -4.76
CA ASP A 57 10.56 10.57 -3.35
C ASP A 57 11.54 9.69 -2.57
N ILE A 58 11.56 8.38 -2.82
CA ILE A 58 12.59 7.48 -2.28
C ILE A 58 13.98 7.96 -2.73
N MET A 59 14.15 8.23 -4.03
CA MET A 59 15.44 8.73 -4.55
C MET A 59 15.83 10.10 -4.01
N ASN A 60 14.91 10.92 -3.51
CA ASN A 60 15.21 12.28 -3.04
C ASN A 60 15.14 12.42 -1.52
N CYS A 61 15.09 11.29 -0.80
CA CYS A 61 15.00 11.25 0.67
C CYS A 61 13.74 11.92 1.22
N ASN A 62 12.63 11.80 0.51
CA ASN A 62 11.33 12.39 0.82
C ASN A 62 10.25 11.33 1.16
N LEU A 63 10.61 10.04 1.26
CA LEU A 63 9.68 9.01 1.70
C LEU A 63 9.11 9.35 3.08
N ARG A 64 7.78 9.27 3.24
CA ARG A 64 7.12 9.58 4.52
C ARG A 64 7.05 8.35 5.41
N GLY A 65 6.92 8.60 6.72
CA GLY A 65 6.86 7.53 7.73
C GLY A 65 5.80 6.47 7.41
N LEU A 66 4.60 6.89 6.99
CA LEU A 66 3.59 6.01 6.40
C LEU A 66 3.36 6.38 4.94
N SER A 67 3.44 5.42 4.02
CA SER A 67 3.21 5.65 2.60
C SER A 67 2.30 4.56 2.02
N TRP A 68 1.15 4.95 1.48
CA TRP A 68 0.26 4.07 0.72
C TRP A 68 0.55 4.25 -0.76
N VAL A 69 0.68 3.15 -1.51
CA VAL A 69 1.10 3.21 -2.91
C VAL A 69 0.22 2.31 -3.76
N ILE A 70 -0.46 2.91 -4.73
CA ILE A 70 -1.36 2.23 -5.66
C ILE A 70 -0.87 2.53 -7.08
N PRO A 71 -0.63 1.52 -7.93
CA PRO A 71 -0.18 1.74 -9.30
C PRO A 71 -1.27 2.40 -10.16
N ILE A 72 -0.90 2.87 -11.35
CA ILE A 72 -1.87 3.08 -12.44
C ILE A 72 -2.36 1.72 -12.97
N GLY A 73 -3.53 1.67 -13.62
CA GLY A 73 -4.11 0.48 -14.25
C GLY A 73 -3.12 -0.35 -15.05
N GLN A 74 -2.31 0.29 -15.88
CA GLN A 74 -1.35 -0.42 -16.72
C GLN A 74 -0.28 -1.18 -15.94
N ASN A 75 -0.05 -0.83 -14.68
CA ASN A 75 0.91 -1.45 -13.77
C ASN A 75 0.22 -2.14 -12.58
N SER A 76 -1.10 -2.32 -12.65
CA SER A 76 -1.90 -3.13 -11.71
C SER A 76 -1.91 -4.60 -12.14
N ASP A 77 -2.12 -5.50 -11.19
CA ASP A 77 -2.34 -6.92 -11.44
C ASP A 77 -3.81 -7.27 -11.73
N HIS A 78 -4.69 -6.25 -11.79
CA HIS A 78 -6.12 -6.44 -12.09
C HIS A 78 -6.33 -7.22 -13.40
N ALA A 79 -7.31 -8.14 -13.39
CA ALA A 79 -7.55 -9.07 -14.49
C ALA A 79 -8.39 -8.46 -15.62
N GLY A 80 -8.07 -8.82 -16.88
CA GLY A 80 -8.78 -8.35 -18.07
C GLY A 80 -8.36 -6.93 -18.51
N GLY A 81 -8.54 -6.57 -19.80
CA GLY A 81 -8.15 -5.28 -20.39
C GLY A 81 -6.69 -5.18 -20.91
N LEU A 82 -6.26 -3.98 -21.36
CA LEU A 82 -4.92 -3.65 -21.90
C LEU A 82 -3.81 -3.59 -20.82
N HIS A 83 -4.03 -4.22 -19.66
CA HIS A 83 -3.14 -4.13 -18.51
C HIS A 83 -1.85 -4.90 -18.79
N SER A 84 -0.72 -4.23 -18.59
CA SER A 84 0.58 -4.77 -18.95
C SER A 84 1.06 -5.73 -17.86
N THR A 85 2.01 -6.62 -18.16
CA THR A 85 2.70 -7.48 -17.18
C THR A 85 3.62 -6.67 -16.24
N GLY A 86 3.23 -5.45 -15.91
CA GLY A 86 4.00 -4.44 -15.20
C GLY A 86 3.95 -4.57 -13.69
N GLY A 87 2.87 -5.14 -13.12
CA GLY A 87 2.65 -5.23 -11.66
C GLY A 87 3.83 -5.79 -10.87
N PRO A 88 4.37 -6.97 -11.19
CA PRO A 88 5.53 -7.50 -10.50
C PRO A 88 6.77 -6.61 -10.62
N SER A 89 6.95 -5.93 -11.77
CA SER A 89 8.08 -5.02 -11.96
C SER A 89 7.90 -3.69 -11.24
N TRP A 90 6.66 -3.23 -11.08
CA TRP A 90 6.30 -2.05 -10.32
C TRP A 90 6.62 -2.24 -8.84
N VAL A 91 6.13 -3.34 -8.25
CA VAL A 91 6.43 -3.73 -6.86
C VAL A 91 7.94 -3.89 -6.68
N ALA A 92 8.61 -4.64 -7.56
CA ALA A 92 10.05 -4.83 -7.50
C ALA A 92 10.82 -3.52 -7.55
N SER A 93 10.39 -2.55 -8.37
CA SER A 93 11.07 -1.25 -8.49
C SER A 93 11.00 -0.42 -7.20
N ILE A 94 9.88 -0.46 -6.48
CA ILE A 94 9.74 0.23 -5.19
C ILE A 94 10.59 -0.46 -4.12
N VAL A 95 10.50 -1.79 -4.03
CA VAL A 95 11.26 -2.59 -3.07
C VAL A 95 12.77 -2.45 -3.31
N ASP A 96 13.22 -2.47 -4.57
CA ASP A 96 14.61 -2.21 -4.94
C ASP A 96 15.03 -0.78 -4.63
N ALA A 97 14.19 0.23 -4.86
CA ALA A 97 14.51 1.62 -4.55
C ALA A 97 14.75 1.81 -3.05
N ILE A 98 13.91 1.21 -2.19
CA ILE A 98 14.08 1.22 -0.72
C ILE A 98 15.31 0.40 -0.31
N GLY A 99 15.46 -0.80 -0.88
CA GLY A 99 16.48 -1.77 -0.49
C GLY A 99 17.90 -1.41 -0.92
N LEU A 100 18.06 -0.69 -2.03
CA LEU A 100 19.35 -0.26 -2.57
C LEU A 100 19.74 1.17 -2.17
N ASP A 101 18.84 1.92 -1.52
CA ASP A 101 19.17 3.25 -1.03
C ASP A 101 20.26 3.16 0.06
N THR A 102 21.27 4.02 -0.07
CA THR A 102 22.38 4.14 0.88
C THR A 102 22.63 5.58 1.31
N LYS A 103 21.82 6.54 0.83
CA LYS A 103 22.05 7.97 1.06
C LYS A 103 21.03 8.60 2.01
N CYS A 104 19.80 8.09 2.06
CA CYS A 104 18.77 8.65 2.93
C CYS A 104 18.97 8.19 4.38
N GLU A 105 18.13 8.67 5.30
CA GLU A 105 18.25 8.39 6.74
C GLU A 105 19.66 8.68 7.29
N ALA A 106 20.18 9.88 7.01
CA ALA A 106 21.52 10.32 7.38
C ALA A 106 22.66 9.40 6.91
N GLY A 107 22.49 8.79 5.73
CA GLY A 107 23.47 7.88 5.11
C GLY A 107 23.36 6.42 5.55
N ASN A 108 22.30 6.06 6.27
CA ASN A 108 22.04 4.66 6.66
C ASN A 108 21.18 3.92 5.64
N GLY A 109 20.52 4.65 4.74
CA GLY A 109 19.58 4.10 3.78
C GLY A 109 18.25 3.66 4.40
N TYR A 110 17.23 3.50 3.58
CA TYR A 110 15.89 3.12 4.06
C TYR A 110 15.76 1.66 4.52
N TRP A 111 16.55 0.75 3.96
CA TRP A 111 16.32 -0.70 4.10
C TRP A 111 16.22 -1.20 5.54
N SER A 112 17.09 -0.70 6.43
CA SER A 112 17.17 -1.17 7.81
C SER A 112 16.09 -0.60 8.74
N ASP A 113 15.25 0.31 8.26
CA ASP A 113 14.18 0.95 9.05
C ASP A 113 12.82 0.93 8.33
N THR A 114 12.67 0.09 7.31
CA THR A 114 11.43 0.00 6.53
C THR A 114 10.78 -1.37 6.62
N ALA A 115 9.46 -1.38 6.79
CA ALA A 115 8.59 -2.53 6.54
C ALA A 115 7.71 -2.22 5.33
N ILE A 116 7.70 -3.12 4.35
CA ILE A 116 6.88 -3.03 3.14
C ILE A 116 5.83 -4.13 3.24
N VAL A 117 4.56 -3.73 3.17
CA VAL A 117 3.42 -4.65 3.13
C VAL A 117 2.83 -4.58 1.74
N ILE A 118 2.76 -5.72 1.05
CA ILE A 118 2.21 -5.86 -0.30
C ILE A 118 0.98 -6.74 -0.19
N THR A 119 -0.15 -6.25 -0.68
CA THR A 119 -1.42 -6.96 -0.71
C THR A 119 -2.22 -6.52 -1.93
N TRP A 120 -3.20 -7.34 -2.30
CA TRP A 120 -4.24 -7.01 -3.26
C TRP A 120 -5.49 -6.56 -2.49
N ASP A 121 -6.31 -5.74 -3.11
CA ASP A 121 -7.57 -5.21 -2.58
C ASP A 121 -8.70 -6.24 -2.63
N ASP A 122 -8.77 -7.04 -3.71
CA ASP A 122 -9.65 -8.20 -3.80
C ASP A 122 -9.04 -9.42 -4.54
N TRP A 123 -9.85 -10.46 -4.75
CA TRP A 123 -9.44 -11.77 -5.29
C TRP A 123 -9.49 -11.88 -6.82
N GLY A 124 -9.89 -10.83 -7.53
CA GLY A 124 -9.97 -10.70 -8.98
C GLY A 124 -10.96 -11.63 -9.66
N GLY A 125 -11.94 -12.17 -8.92
CA GLY A 125 -12.89 -13.16 -9.44
C GLY A 125 -12.35 -14.59 -9.58
N TRP A 126 -11.09 -14.83 -9.18
CA TRP A 126 -10.44 -16.14 -9.31
C TRP A 126 -10.83 -17.11 -8.19
N TYR A 127 -10.70 -18.42 -8.48
CA TYR A 127 -10.99 -19.46 -7.50
C TYR A 127 -9.93 -19.53 -6.40
N ASP A 128 -10.37 -19.51 -5.14
CA ASP A 128 -9.60 -19.94 -3.97
C ASP A 128 -10.31 -21.13 -3.32
N HIS A 129 -9.54 -22.11 -2.85
CA HIS A 129 -10.07 -23.34 -2.24
C HIS A 129 -10.55 -23.16 -0.79
N GLU A 130 -10.05 -22.14 -0.10
CA GLU A 130 -10.41 -21.84 1.27
C GLU A 130 -11.77 -21.13 1.26
N THR A 131 -12.72 -21.70 1.99
CA THR A 131 -14.03 -21.08 2.11
C THR A 131 -13.93 -19.80 2.95
N PRO A 132 -14.46 -18.65 2.49
CA PRO A 132 -14.50 -17.43 3.29
C PRO A 132 -15.14 -17.68 4.65
N THR A 133 -14.50 -17.19 5.72
CA THR A 133 -15.07 -17.33 7.06
C THR A 133 -16.19 -16.31 7.28
N ILE A 134 -17.43 -16.77 7.38
CA ILE A 134 -18.55 -15.89 7.75
C ILE A 134 -18.62 -15.75 9.26
N LEU A 135 -18.66 -14.51 9.76
CA LEU A 135 -18.73 -14.23 11.18
C LEU A 135 -20.20 -14.30 11.64
N GLY A 136 -20.43 -14.85 12.84
CA GLY A 136 -21.77 -15.09 13.37
C GLY A 136 -22.58 -13.85 13.79
N GLY A 137 -22.11 -12.64 13.46
CA GLY A 137 -22.76 -11.39 13.82
C GLY A 137 -22.32 -10.23 12.92
N ASN A 138 -23.09 -9.14 12.95
CA ASN A 138 -22.77 -7.93 12.20
C ASN A 138 -21.56 -7.24 12.83
N GLN A 139 -20.47 -7.06 12.07
CA GLN A 139 -19.26 -6.36 12.52
C GLN A 139 -19.08 -5.08 11.70
N GLY A 140 -20.15 -4.27 11.64
CA GLY A 140 -20.35 -3.27 10.59
C GLY A 140 -20.86 -3.92 9.29
N ASP A 141 -20.70 -3.23 8.16
CA ASP A 141 -21.09 -3.73 6.83
C ASP A 141 -20.06 -4.69 6.19
N TYR A 142 -19.15 -5.24 6.99
CA TYR A 142 -17.99 -6.00 6.53
C TYR A 142 -17.97 -7.45 7.04
N GLN A 143 -17.58 -8.36 6.17
CA GLN A 143 -17.32 -9.78 6.44
C GLN A 143 -15.94 -10.16 5.88
N TYR A 144 -15.42 -11.35 6.23
CA TYR A 144 -14.30 -11.87 5.46
C TYR A 144 -14.77 -12.28 4.06
N GLY A 145 -13.99 -11.90 3.06
CA GLY A 145 -14.15 -12.35 1.68
C GLY A 145 -13.23 -13.52 1.35
N PHE A 146 -13.01 -13.72 0.05
CA PHE A 146 -11.96 -14.61 -0.44
C PHE A 146 -10.58 -14.11 0.00
N ARG A 147 -9.61 -15.03 0.07
CA ARG A 147 -8.24 -14.68 0.42
C ARG A 147 -7.59 -13.88 -0.69
N VAL A 148 -6.72 -12.97 -0.29
CA VAL A 148 -5.75 -12.28 -1.13
C VAL A 148 -4.35 -12.55 -0.59
N PRO A 149 -3.29 -12.49 -1.41
CA PRO A 149 -1.94 -12.67 -0.89
C PRO A 149 -1.53 -11.50 0.00
N LEU A 150 -0.79 -11.79 1.07
CA LEU A 150 -0.15 -10.81 1.95
C LEU A 150 1.35 -11.11 2.02
N ILE A 151 2.18 -10.16 1.62
CA ILE A 151 3.64 -10.29 1.63
C ILE A 151 4.22 -9.18 2.50
N VAL A 152 5.05 -9.56 3.47
CA VAL A 152 5.77 -8.62 4.34
C VAL A 152 7.27 -8.70 4.02
N VAL A 153 7.85 -7.56 3.63
CA VAL A 153 9.26 -7.43 3.25
C VAL A 153 9.96 -6.44 4.16
N SER A 154 11.06 -6.86 4.78
CA SER A 154 11.92 -6.01 5.61
C SER A 154 13.28 -6.67 5.80
N ALA A 155 14.27 -5.87 6.23
CA ALA A 155 15.54 -6.37 6.73
C ALA A 155 15.36 -7.38 7.88
N PHE A 156 14.27 -7.28 8.64
CA PHE A 156 13.98 -8.11 9.81
C PHE A 156 12.97 -9.24 9.58
N THR A 157 12.47 -9.45 8.34
CA THR A 157 11.64 -10.63 8.08
C THR A 157 12.46 -11.90 7.99
N GLN A 158 11.86 -13.04 8.31
CA GLN A 158 12.51 -14.35 8.21
C GLN A 158 12.59 -14.82 6.75
N LYS A 159 13.66 -15.56 6.39
CA LYS A 159 13.79 -16.12 5.04
C LYS A 159 12.83 -17.30 4.85
N GLY A 160 11.97 -17.22 3.84
CA GLY A 160 11.06 -18.32 3.47
C GLY A 160 10.02 -18.64 4.55
N TYR A 161 9.70 -17.68 5.41
CA TYR A 161 8.68 -17.85 6.44
C TYR A 161 7.29 -17.63 5.86
N VAL A 162 6.39 -18.57 6.17
CA VAL A 162 4.98 -18.49 5.85
C VAL A 162 4.23 -18.52 7.17
N ASP A 163 3.50 -17.45 7.44
CA ASP A 163 2.56 -17.41 8.55
C ASP A 163 1.22 -18.00 8.10
N ASN A 164 0.67 -18.92 8.90
CA ASN A 164 -0.65 -19.52 8.65
C ASN A 164 -1.71 -18.98 9.64
N GLY A 165 -1.35 -17.96 10.43
CA GLY A 165 -2.29 -17.18 11.21
C GLY A 165 -3.32 -16.50 10.31
N ARG A 166 -4.45 -16.10 10.88
CA ARG A 166 -5.48 -15.36 10.16
C ARG A 166 -5.18 -13.86 10.23
N GLN A 167 -4.83 -13.28 9.10
CA GLN A 167 -4.72 -11.83 8.92
C GLN A 167 -5.86 -11.30 8.03
N ASP A 168 -6.12 -10.01 8.15
CA ASP A 168 -7.01 -9.24 7.29
C ASP A 168 -6.49 -7.81 7.10
N PHE A 169 -7.20 -6.97 6.34
CA PHE A 169 -6.77 -5.58 6.13
C PHE A 169 -6.68 -4.76 7.44
N GLY A 170 -7.46 -5.13 8.47
CA GLY A 170 -7.34 -4.56 9.80
C GLY A 170 -6.03 -4.93 10.50
N SER A 171 -5.40 -6.07 10.17
CA SER A 171 -4.08 -6.42 10.69
C SER A 171 -2.99 -5.42 10.26
N ILE A 172 -3.12 -4.85 9.05
CA ILE A 172 -2.24 -3.78 8.55
C ILE A 172 -2.42 -2.51 9.38
N LEU A 173 -3.67 -2.13 9.68
CA LEU A 173 -3.97 -0.98 10.52
C LEU A 173 -3.42 -1.14 11.94
N ARG A 174 -3.61 -2.31 12.55
CA ARG A 174 -3.05 -2.63 13.88
C ARG A 174 -1.52 -2.57 13.91
N PHE A 175 -0.88 -3.03 12.84
CA PHE A 175 0.57 -2.93 12.70
C PHE A 175 1.02 -1.46 12.67
N ILE A 176 0.33 -0.61 11.91
CA ILE A 176 0.59 0.84 11.82
C ILE A 176 0.38 1.51 13.19
N GLU A 177 -0.75 1.24 13.86
CA GLU A 177 -1.06 1.79 15.18
C GLU A 177 0.02 1.47 16.21
N GLY A 178 0.50 0.22 16.21
CA GLY A 178 1.60 -0.20 17.07
C GLY A 178 2.93 0.45 16.74
N THR A 179 3.25 0.54 15.45
CA THR A 179 4.51 1.11 14.95
C THR A 179 4.61 2.60 15.28
N PHE A 180 3.54 3.36 15.06
CA PHE A 180 3.51 4.81 15.30
C PHE A 180 2.99 5.21 16.69
N GLN A 181 2.68 4.23 17.55
CA GLN A 181 2.16 4.45 18.90
C GLN A 181 0.95 5.41 18.89
N LEU A 182 -0.01 5.15 18.00
CA LEU A 182 -1.18 5.99 17.85
C LEU A 182 -2.01 6.03 19.15
N PRO A 183 -2.69 7.16 19.45
CA PRO A 183 -3.50 7.28 20.65
C PRO A 183 -4.54 6.15 20.76
N GLY A 184 -4.65 5.54 21.95
CA GLY A 184 -5.53 4.40 22.20
C GLY A 184 -4.89 3.03 21.97
N GLY A 185 -3.75 2.97 21.27
CA GLY A 185 -3.03 1.72 21.00
C GLY A 185 -3.66 0.88 19.88
N LYS A 186 -3.32 -0.40 19.81
CA LYS A 186 -3.72 -1.31 18.74
C LYS A 186 -5.21 -1.68 18.82
N GLY A 187 -5.96 -1.48 17.74
CA GLY A 187 -7.38 -1.72 17.59
C GLY A 187 -8.27 -0.59 18.11
N ALA A 188 -7.76 0.65 18.14
CA ALA A 188 -8.43 1.78 18.75
C ALA A 188 -9.10 2.73 17.74
N LEU A 189 -8.84 2.59 16.44
CA LEU A 189 -9.29 3.55 15.43
C LEU A 189 -10.69 3.24 14.90
N GLY A 190 -11.01 1.97 14.68
CA GLY A 190 -12.24 1.58 14.01
C GLY A 190 -12.56 0.09 14.09
N PHE A 191 -13.58 -0.32 13.34
CA PHE A 191 -14.07 -1.70 13.42
C PHE A 191 -13.07 -2.70 12.81
N SER A 192 -12.38 -2.35 11.71
CA SER A 192 -11.46 -3.23 11.00
C SER A 192 -10.28 -3.64 11.88
N ASP A 193 -9.62 -2.66 12.48
CA ASP A 193 -8.50 -2.83 13.40
C ASP A 193 -8.93 -3.37 14.76
N ALA A 194 -10.10 -2.98 15.30
CA ALA A 194 -10.60 -3.56 16.55
C ALA A 194 -10.92 -5.06 16.40
N ARG A 195 -11.43 -5.47 15.23
CA ARG A 195 -11.75 -6.87 14.92
C ARG A 195 -10.51 -7.72 14.70
N SER A 196 -9.49 -7.19 14.01
CA SER A 196 -8.30 -7.97 13.71
C SER A 196 -7.61 -8.43 14.99
N THR A 197 -7.25 -9.71 15.04
CA THR A 197 -6.55 -10.30 16.19
C THR A 197 -5.03 -10.34 16.00
N ASP A 198 -4.55 -10.05 14.79
CA ASP A 198 -3.14 -10.05 14.42
C ASP A 198 -2.66 -8.64 14.10
N ASP A 199 -1.37 -8.38 14.29
CA ASP A 199 -0.72 -7.08 14.06
C ASP A 199 0.55 -7.20 13.20
N LEU A 200 0.69 -8.30 12.45
CA LEU A 200 1.82 -8.62 11.57
C LEU A 200 3.18 -8.74 12.28
N SER A 201 3.26 -8.60 13.61
CA SER A 201 4.54 -8.64 14.33
C SER A 201 5.24 -9.99 14.23
N GLY A 202 4.48 -11.08 14.01
CA GLY A 202 5.00 -12.44 13.81
C GLY A 202 5.92 -12.60 12.60
N PHE A 203 5.81 -11.72 11.60
CA PHE A 203 6.69 -11.74 10.42
C PHE A 203 8.11 -11.28 10.73
N PHE A 204 8.33 -10.57 11.85
CA PHE A 204 9.59 -9.89 12.16
C PHE A 204 10.37 -10.61 13.27
N LYS A 205 11.71 -10.59 13.16
CA LYS A 205 12.65 -11.02 14.20
C LYS A 205 13.51 -9.85 14.65
N PHE A 206 12.90 -8.96 15.41
CA PHE A 206 13.59 -7.85 16.05
C PHE A 206 14.65 -8.36 17.04
N GLY A 207 15.79 -7.66 17.13
CA GLY A 207 16.96 -8.07 17.92
C GLY A 207 18.02 -8.87 17.14
N GLN A 208 17.75 -9.18 15.87
CA GLN A 208 18.78 -9.63 14.93
C GLN A 208 19.37 -8.44 14.16
N LEU A 209 20.56 -8.60 13.60
CA LEU A 209 21.11 -7.62 12.67
C LEU A 209 20.25 -7.55 11.41
N PRO A 210 20.08 -6.35 10.79
CA PRO A 210 19.34 -6.22 9.54
C PRO A 210 20.01 -7.09 8.47
N ARG A 211 19.22 -7.92 7.78
CA ARG A 211 19.76 -8.71 6.67
C ARG A 211 20.16 -7.79 5.53
N PRO A 212 21.21 -8.11 4.76
CA PRO A 212 21.52 -7.35 3.55
C PRO A 212 20.37 -7.45 2.55
N PHE A 213 20.09 -6.36 1.83
CA PHE A 213 19.13 -6.37 0.75
C PHE A 213 19.66 -7.19 -0.44
N MET A 214 18.76 -7.91 -1.12
CA MET A 214 19.04 -8.60 -2.36
C MET A 214 18.16 -8.01 -3.44
N LYS A 215 18.79 -7.46 -4.48
CA LYS A 215 18.09 -6.88 -5.62
C LYS A 215 17.15 -7.89 -6.28
N ILE A 216 15.93 -7.47 -6.56
CA ILE A 216 14.93 -8.25 -7.25
C ILE A 216 15.14 -8.12 -8.76
N THR A 217 15.17 -9.24 -9.47
CA THR A 217 15.23 -9.21 -10.94
C THR A 217 13.82 -9.05 -11.50
N ALA A 218 13.59 -7.98 -12.25
CA ALA A 218 12.31 -7.67 -12.87
C ALA A 218 12.48 -7.19 -14.32
N ALA A 219 11.40 -7.24 -15.09
CA ALA A 219 11.41 -6.88 -16.52
C ALA A 219 11.53 -5.37 -16.74
N PHE A 220 10.90 -4.58 -15.89
CA PHE A 220 10.98 -3.11 -15.92
C PHE A 220 11.69 -2.57 -14.68
N THR A 221 12.34 -1.41 -14.84
CA THR A 221 13.09 -0.73 -13.78
C THR A 221 12.32 0.50 -13.27
N ALA A 222 12.76 1.08 -12.15
CA ALA A 222 12.20 2.35 -11.66
C ALA A 222 12.17 3.45 -12.73
N ASP A 223 13.23 3.51 -13.54
CA ASP A 223 13.37 4.45 -14.66
C ASP A 223 12.26 4.32 -15.72
N TYR A 224 11.79 3.09 -15.98
CA TYR A 224 10.67 2.85 -16.90
C TYR A 224 9.39 3.52 -16.38
N PHE A 225 9.08 3.34 -15.10
CA PHE A 225 7.87 3.88 -14.47
C PHE A 225 7.92 5.40 -14.26
N ILE A 226 9.09 5.95 -13.95
CA ILE A 226 9.29 7.41 -13.81
C ILE A 226 9.06 8.11 -15.17
N LYS A 227 9.49 7.47 -16.26
CA LYS A 227 9.40 8.01 -17.64
C LYS A 227 8.09 7.63 -18.35
N ASP A 228 7.22 6.87 -17.68
CA ASP A 228 5.94 6.47 -18.25
C ASP A 228 5.04 7.70 -18.45
N SER A 229 4.69 7.96 -19.71
CA SER A 229 3.87 9.09 -20.13
C SER A 229 2.49 8.66 -20.62
N ARG A 230 2.13 7.37 -20.46
CA ARG A 230 0.78 6.88 -20.76
C ARG A 230 -0.23 7.60 -19.87
N SER A 231 -1.43 7.82 -20.40
CA SER A 231 -2.53 8.36 -19.59
C SER A 231 -2.89 7.34 -18.51
N PRO A 232 -2.96 7.74 -17.23
CA PRO A 232 -3.26 6.81 -16.15
C PRO A 232 -4.66 6.22 -16.33
N GLU A 233 -4.73 4.90 -16.29
CA GLU A 233 -5.98 4.14 -16.19
C GLU A 233 -6.30 3.82 -14.72
N PRO A 234 -7.58 3.60 -14.37
CA PRO A 234 -7.94 3.07 -13.07
C PRO A 234 -7.19 1.74 -12.78
N PRO A 235 -6.69 1.54 -11.55
CA PRO A 235 -6.01 0.31 -11.13
C PRO A 235 -6.92 -0.91 -11.18
N ASP A 236 -8.22 -0.69 -11.07
CA ASP A 236 -9.30 -1.66 -11.08
C ASP A 236 -10.53 -1.03 -11.76
N ASN A 237 -11.36 -1.86 -12.39
CA ASN A 237 -12.48 -1.51 -13.23
C ASN A 237 -13.82 -2.12 -12.79
N ASP A 238 -13.90 -2.69 -11.58
CA ASP A 238 -15.14 -3.19 -10.99
C ASP A 238 -16.25 -2.12 -10.76
#